data_AF-A0A0L8HFR2-F1
#
_entry.id   AF-A0A0L8HFR2-F1
#
_cell.length_a   1.000
_cell.length_b   1.000
_cell.length_c   1.000
_cell.angle_alpha   90.00
_cell.angle_beta   90.00
_cell.angle_gamma   90.00
#
_symmetry.space_group_name_H-M   'P 1'
#
loop_
_entity.id
_entity.type
_entity.pdbx_description
1 polymer ?
#
loop_
_entity_poly.entity_id
_entity_poly.type
_entity_poly.pdbx_seq_one_letter_code
_entity_poly.pdbx_strand_id
1 'polypeptide(L)' 'QKCPTPEPDYRKEQCDKFNKRRFAGKSYIWKSFIDPRDRCTISCRPVGFSFYARIVSGVPDGSICYPTSDHICVNGLCK' A
#
# COMPACT_ATOMS: atom_id res chain seq x y z
N GLN A 1 -3.16 14.19 21.59
CA GLN A 1 -2.52 12.94 21.13
C GLN A 1 -1.98 13.21 19.72
N LYS A 2 -0.67 13.13 19.47
CA LYS A 2 -0.12 13.26 18.11
C LYS A 2 -0.35 11.92 17.41
N CYS A 3 -1.26 11.86 16.44
CA CYS A 3 -1.41 10.65 15.63
C CYS A 3 -0.12 10.46 14.82
N PRO A 4 0.50 9.28 14.88
CA PRO A 4 1.81 9.03 14.29
C PRO A 4 1.69 9.00 12.77
N THR A 5 2.70 9.60 12.15
CA THR A 5 3.01 9.65 10.72
C THR A 5 2.55 8.40 9.96
N PRO A 6 1.86 8.53 8.81
CA PRO A 6 1.15 7.42 8.20
C PRO A 6 2.11 6.42 7.55
N GLU A 7 2.01 5.17 7.99
CA GLU A 7 1.90 4.00 7.10
C GLU A 7 3.08 3.45 6.27
N PRO A 8 4.36 3.92 6.27
CA PRO A 8 5.37 3.24 5.46
C PRO A 8 5.50 1.78 5.86
N ASP A 9 5.39 1.48 7.16
CA ASP A 9 5.41 0.12 7.71
C ASP A 9 4.16 -0.69 7.37
N TYR A 10 2.94 -0.11 7.40
CA TYR A 10 1.73 -0.90 7.09
C TYR A 10 1.76 -1.41 5.65
N ARG A 11 2.04 -0.52 4.70
CA ARG A 11 2.13 -0.90 3.27
C ARG A 11 3.26 -1.89 3.03
N LYS A 12 4.41 -1.65 3.66
CA LYS A 12 5.57 -2.54 3.58
C LYS A 12 5.22 -3.91 4.14
N GLU A 13 4.65 -4.00 5.34
CA GLU A 13 4.25 -5.25 6.00
C GLU A 13 3.25 -6.03 5.14
N GLN A 14 2.27 -5.36 4.53
CA GLN A 14 1.31 -6.01 3.64
C GLN A 14 1.97 -6.57 2.38
N CYS A 15 2.88 -5.83 1.74
CA CYS A 15 3.66 -6.35 0.62
C CYS A 15 4.61 -7.48 1.04
N ASP A 16 5.26 -7.36 2.21
CA ASP A 16 6.16 -8.38 2.75
C ASP A 16 5.44 -9.69 3.10
N LYS A 17 4.18 -9.62 3.56
CA LYS A 17 3.31 -10.81 3.69
C LYS A 17 3.08 -11.50 2.35
N PHE A 18 3.03 -10.73 1.27
CA PHE A 18 2.91 -11.27 -0.09
C PHE A 18 4.21 -11.89 -0.61
N ASN A 19 5.39 -11.57 -0.05
CA ASN A 19 6.67 -12.24 -0.37
C ASN A 19 6.62 -13.74 -0.05
N LYS A 20 5.84 -14.10 0.98
CA LYS A 20 5.62 -15.49 1.39
C LYS A 20 4.55 -16.20 0.55
N ARG A 21 3.89 -15.51 -0.38
CA ARG A 21 2.85 -16.07 -1.26
C ARG A 21 3.37 -16.22 -2.68
N ARG A 22 2.95 -17.32 -3.34
CA ARG A 22 3.15 -17.48 -4.78
C ARG A 22 2.12 -16.65 -5.53
N PHE A 23 2.59 -15.76 -6.39
CA PHE A 23 1.79 -15.01 -7.35
C PHE A 23 2.01 -15.60 -8.74
N ALA A 24 0.93 -16.01 -9.41
CA ALA A 24 1.02 -16.69 -10.71
C ALA A 24 2.04 -17.85 -10.73
N GLY A 25 2.10 -18.64 -9.64
CA GLY A 25 3.00 -19.78 -9.50
C GLY A 25 4.46 -19.44 -9.14
N LYS A 26 4.84 -18.16 -9.04
CA LYS A 26 6.20 -17.72 -8.68
C LYS A 26 6.22 -16.89 -7.40
N SER A 27 7.29 -16.98 -6.63
CA SER A 27 7.55 -16.06 -5.51
C SER A 27 8.25 -14.82 -6.03
N TYR A 28 7.77 -13.65 -5.62
CA TYR A 28 8.42 -12.38 -5.91
C TYR A 28 8.72 -11.63 -4.63
N ILE A 29 9.75 -10.79 -4.66
CA ILE A 29 10.01 -9.83 -3.59
C ILE A 29 9.25 -8.55 -3.94
N TRP A 30 8.15 -8.34 -3.26
CA TRP A 30 7.27 -7.19 -3.34
C TRP A 30 7.80 -6.04 -2.50
N LYS A 31 7.74 -4.84 -3.06
CA LYS A 31 7.93 -3.57 -2.36
C LYS A 31 6.64 -2.76 -2.43
N SER A 32 6.36 -2.01 -1.36
CA SER A 32 5.27 -1.05 -1.34
C SER A 32 5.47 0.00 -2.42
N PHE A 33 4.42 0.24 -3.18
CA PHE A 33 4.36 1.29 -4.19
C PHE A 33 3.13 2.14 -3.91
N ILE A 34 3.35 3.44 -3.73
CA ILE A 34 2.27 4.40 -3.52
C ILE A 34 1.95 4.97 -4.89
N ASP A 35 0.78 4.62 -5.43
CA ASP A 35 0.32 5.25 -6.66
C ASP A 35 -0.07 6.70 -6.34
N PRO A 36 0.49 7.71 -7.03
CA PRO A 36 0.17 9.10 -6.77
C PRO A 36 -1.29 9.44 -7.03
N ARG A 37 -1.99 8.65 -7.87
CA ARG A 37 -3.43 8.80 -8.14
C ARG A 37 -4.30 8.03 -7.16
N ASP A 38 -3.75 7.01 -6.50
CA ASP A 38 -4.53 6.01 -5.76
C ASP A 38 -3.85 5.63 -4.44
N ARG A 39 -3.58 6.67 -3.62
CA ARG A 39 -2.81 6.54 -2.37
C ARG A 39 -3.50 5.70 -1.32
N CYS A 40 -4.82 5.52 -1.39
CA CYS A 40 -5.56 4.70 -0.43
C CYS A 40 -5.59 3.22 -0.77
N THR A 41 -4.98 2.83 -1.89
CA THR A 41 -4.80 1.42 -2.18
C THR A 41 -3.37 0.97 -1.93
N ILE A 42 -3.21 -0.29 -1.52
CA ILE A 42 -1.91 -0.93 -1.38
C ILE A 42 -1.58 -1.60 -2.71
N SER A 43 -0.72 -0.93 -3.47
CA SER A 43 -0.08 -1.49 -4.64
C SER A 43 1.30 -2.00 -4.26
N CYS A 44 1.61 -3.23 -4.66
CA CYS A 44 2.92 -3.81 -4.46
C CYS A 44 3.59 -4.01 -5.81
N ARG A 45 4.85 -3.59 -5.93
CA ARG A 45 5.67 -3.77 -7.12
C ARG A 45 6.74 -4.84 -6.82
N PRO A 46 6.86 -5.89 -7.65
CA PRO A 46 7.95 -6.84 -7.50
C PRO A 46 9.28 -6.24 -7.94
N VAL A 47 10.33 -6.48 -7.15
CA VAL A 47 11.70 -6.03 -7.43
C VAL A 47 12.19 -6.68 -8.72
N GLY A 48 12.71 -5.85 -9.64
CA GLY A 48 13.18 -6.30 -10.95
C GLY A 48 12.09 -6.42 -12.01
N PHE A 49 10.83 -6.10 -11.69
CA PHE A 49 9.71 -6.14 -12.63
C PHE A 49 9.02 -4.77 -12.71
N SER A 50 8.27 -4.55 -13.81
CA SER A 50 7.58 -3.28 -14.09
C SER A 50 6.07 -3.35 -13.93
N PHE A 51 5.53 -4.49 -13.50
CA PHE A 51 4.10 -4.63 -13.21
C PHE A 51 3.79 -4.35 -11.73
N TYR A 52 2.53 -4.07 -11.44
CA TYR A 52 2.03 -3.79 -10.10
C TYR A 52 0.89 -4.75 -9.80
N ALA A 53 0.84 -5.30 -8.59
CA ALA A 53 -0.31 -6.04 -8.12
C ALA A 53 -1.01 -5.22 -7.03
N ARG A 54 -2.30 -5.00 -7.21
CA ARG A 54 -3.17 -4.41 -6.19
C ARG A 54 -3.49 -5.51 -5.18
N ILE A 55 -3.12 -5.31 -3.93
CA ILE A 55 -3.51 -6.22 -2.85
C ILE A 55 -4.92 -5.83 -2.41
N VAL A 56 -5.80 -6.83 -2.23
CA VAL A 56 -7.22 -6.61 -1.89
C VAL A 56 -7.40 -5.88 -0.56
N SER A 57 -6.44 -6.00 0.36
CA SER A 57 -6.40 -5.20 1.57
C SER A 57 -5.96 -3.77 1.25
N GLY A 58 -6.94 -2.85 1.28
CA GLY A 58 -6.69 -1.42 1.26
C GLY A 58 -5.93 -0.95 2.49
N VAL A 59 -5.52 0.32 2.44
CA VAL A 59 -4.99 1.06 3.58
C VAL A 59 -6.06 1.17 4.67
N PRO A 60 -5.71 1.07 5.97
CA PRO A 60 -6.68 1.21 7.04
C PRO A 60 -7.36 2.58 6.98
N ASP A 61 -8.68 2.57 7.19
CA ASP A 61 -9.50 3.77 7.23
C ASP A 61 -8.95 4.78 8.26
N GLY A 62 -8.92 6.06 7.90
CA GLY A 62 -8.34 7.12 8.72
C GLY A 62 -6.87 7.44 8.41
N SER A 63 -6.21 6.71 7.51
CA SER A 63 -4.82 7.02 7.14
C SER A 63 -4.73 8.24 6.23
N ILE A 64 -3.80 9.16 6.51
CA ILE A 64 -3.61 10.38 5.71
C ILE A 64 -3.12 10.00 4.31
N CYS A 65 -3.88 10.36 3.27
CA CYS A 65 -3.46 10.08 1.89
C CYS A 65 -2.54 11.17 1.33
N TYR A 66 -2.72 12.44 1.69
CA TYR A 66 -1.87 13.54 1.22
C TYR A 66 -1.17 14.24 2.38
N PRO A 67 0.17 14.38 2.38
CA PRO A 67 0.88 15.03 3.49
C PRO A 67 0.57 16.52 3.63
N THR A 68 -0.01 17.13 2.59
CA THR A 68 -0.36 18.55 2.54
C THR A 68 -1.85 18.82 2.76
N SER A 69 -2.64 17.78 3.08
CA SER A 69 -4.09 17.90 3.25
C SER A 69 -4.58 16.99 4.38
N ASP A 70 -5.68 17.34 5.03
CA ASP A 70 -6.33 16.52 6.05
C ASP A 70 -7.15 15.35 5.46
N HIS A 71 -6.96 15.06 4.18
CA HIS A 71 -7.68 13.99 3.50
C HIS A 71 -7.20 12.63 4.00
N ILE A 72 -8.16 11.77 4.28
CA ILE A 72 -7.94 10.44 4.83
C ILE A 72 -8.49 9.36 3.90
N CYS A 73 -7.93 8.17 4.00
CA CYS A 73 -8.43 7.01 3.31
C CYS A 73 -9.70 6.51 4.01
N VAL A 74 -10.77 6.39 3.24
CA VAL A 74 -12.04 5.79 3.68
C VAL A 74 -12.51 4.85 2.59
N ASN A 75 -12.63 3.56 2.89
CA ASN A 75 -13.01 2.49 1.97
C ASN A 75 -12.16 2.47 0.69
N GLY A 76 -10.85 2.69 0.83
CA GLY A 76 -9.91 2.71 -0.29
C GLY A 76 -9.98 3.97 -1.18
N LEU A 77 -10.79 4.97 -0.80
CA LEU A 77 -10.88 6.27 -1.47
C LEU A 77 -10.29 7.35 -0.57
N CYS A 78 -9.56 8.29 -1.15
CA CYS A 78 -9.11 9.47 -0.42
C CYS A 78 -10.27 10.47 -0.32
N LYS A 79 -10.65 10.82 0.90
CA LYS A 79 -11.77 11.71 1.22
C LYS A 79 -11.28 12.92 1.99
#